data_AF-K9FTI2-F1
#
_entry.id   AF-K9FTI2-F1
#
_cell.length_a   1.000
_cell.length_b   1.000
_cell.length_c   1.000
_cell.angle_alpha   90.00
_cell.angle_beta   90.00
_cell.angle_gamma   90.00
#
_symmetry.space_group_name_H-M   'P 1'
#
loop_
_entity.id
_entity.type
_entity.pdbx_description
1 polymer ?
#
loop_
_entity_poly.entity_id
_entity_poly.type
_entity_poly.pdbx_seq_one_letter_code
_entity_poly.pdbx_strand_id
1 'polypeptide(L)'
;MLSQQQRQQQLMLDARRRQMQMMAAKPQPNAGSNSVSTLQQQMQPQSGTMGSKYDDLPRLEPADFVFISDNPKPVGLVPAFFGPFESACQHGPLSIVQSIVSSNNLTPAFLHHGLTRALRSGNIEVARYLLASGAPIVRETPSNIFFVSLEQQIALFGLLTQYGWTPNTPGYYGRTLLPQTVTSLHLLRWFINHGANPNLGVQKTFHDRRGGPDTSSCAALEVAAIRGEVEAVRLILDAGAKIQNGVPLHYAAGARPPGANPHSEHVVPSREFDISRIPVMALLVDRGAQVNQKEESRHMVAQYAIVYAVMAGAVERVKWLLEHGADPHIKGSWGSAAEYARTAGNEEITKVIEEFTHGKV
;
A
#
# COMPACT_ATOMS: atom_id res chain seq x y z
N MET A 1 -53.83 -16.57 -29.90
CA MET A 1 -52.44 -16.31 -30.30
C MET A 1 -51.78 -15.50 -29.20
N LEU A 2 -50.79 -16.06 -28.49
CA LEU A 2 -50.08 -15.36 -27.40
C LEU A 2 -49.34 -14.13 -27.95
N SER A 3 -49.42 -13.01 -27.23
CA SER A 3 -48.81 -11.74 -27.63
C SER A 3 -47.29 -11.90 -27.76
N GLN A 4 -46.68 -11.14 -28.66
CA GLN A 4 -45.23 -11.20 -28.93
C GLN A 4 -44.40 -11.00 -27.65
N GLN A 5 -44.93 -10.20 -26.72
CA GLN A 5 -44.35 -9.90 -25.41
C GLN A 5 -44.38 -11.12 -24.47
N GLN A 6 -45.48 -11.88 -24.45
CA GLN A 6 -45.56 -13.13 -23.67
C GLN A 6 -44.60 -14.20 -24.19
N ARG A 7 -44.40 -14.30 -25.51
CA ARG A 7 -43.41 -15.21 -26.10
C ARG A 7 -41.98 -14.83 -25.74
N GLN A 8 -41.64 -13.54 -25.73
CA GLN A 8 -40.32 -13.06 -25.28
C GLN A 8 -40.09 -13.35 -23.79
N GLN A 9 -41.12 -13.16 -22.95
CA GLN A 9 -41.00 -13.42 -21.51
C GLN A 9 -40.80 -14.91 -21.22
N GLN A 10 -41.47 -15.77 -21.98
CA GLN A 10 -41.33 -17.23 -21.86
C GLN A 10 -39.94 -17.70 -22.31
N LEU A 11 -39.40 -17.14 -23.39
CA LEU A 11 -38.04 -17.42 -23.86
C LEU A 11 -36.97 -16.99 -22.84
N MET A 12 -37.15 -15.85 -22.16
CA MET A 12 -36.24 -15.45 -21.09
C MET A 12 -36.30 -16.37 -19.87
N LEU A 13 -37.49 -16.83 -19.48
CA LEU A 13 -37.66 -17.76 -18.36
C LEU A 13 -37.04 -19.12 -18.67
N ASP A 14 -37.19 -19.62 -19.89
CA ASP A 14 -36.57 -20.87 -20.33
C ASP A 14 -35.04 -20.76 -20.44
N ALA A 15 -34.52 -19.63 -20.92
CA ALA A 15 -33.09 -19.36 -20.92
C ALA A 15 -32.51 -19.35 -19.50
N ARG A 16 -33.21 -18.73 -18.56
CA ARG A 16 -32.81 -18.67 -17.14
C ARG A 16 -32.87 -20.04 -16.45
N ARG A 17 -33.87 -20.87 -16.80
CA ARG A 17 -33.95 -22.27 -16.35
C ARG A 17 -32.80 -23.12 -16.88
N ARG A 18 -32.45 -22.98 -18.16
CA ARG A 18 -31.29 -23.68 -18.75
C ARG A 18 -29.98 -23.24 -18.11
N GLN A 19 -29.84 -21.95 -17.79
CA GLN A 19 -28.66 -21.43 -17.11
C GLN A 19 -28.54 -22.00 -15.68
N MET A 20 -29.65 -22.13 -14.94
CA MET A 20 -29.64 -22.78 -13.63
C MET A 20 -29.35 -24.29 -13.70
N GLN A 21 -29.87 -24.99 -14.71
CA GLN A 21 -29.56 -26.41 -14.92
C GLN A 21 -28.08 -26.63 -15.27
N MET A 22 -27.48 -25.74 -16.07
CA MET A 22 -26.04 -25.79 -16.34
C MET A 22 -25.18 -25.49 -15.11
N MET A 23 -25.66 -24.65 -14.17
CA MET A 23 -24.96 -24.43 -12.90
C MET A 23 -25.11 -25.59 -11.92
N ALA A 24 -26.25 -26.29 -11.94
CA ALA A 24 -26.49 -27.49 -11.13
C ALA A 24 -25.78 -28.75 -11.66
N ALA A 25 -25.41 -28.78 -12.95
CA ALA A 25 -24.69 -29.90 -13.57
C ALA A 25 -23.15 -29.83 -13.44
N LYS A 26 -22.59 -28.86 -12.69
CA LYS A 26 -21.16 -28.85 -12.38
C LYS A 26 -20.86 -29.97 -11.35
N PRO A 27 -19.98 -30.94 -11.64
CA PRO A 27 -19.66 -31.99 -10.70
C PRO A 27 -18.87 -31.43 -9.51
N GLN A 28 -19.24 -31.83 -8.30
CA GLN A 28 -18.37 -31.70 -7.12
C GLN A 28 -17.12 -32.58 -7.32
N PRO A 29 -15.90 -32.14 -6.95
CA PRO A 29 -14.71 -32.95 -7.14
C PRO A 29 -14.62 -33.98 -6.01
N ASN A 30 -14.60 -35.27 -6.36
CA ASN A 30 -14.20 -36.32 -5.44
C ASN A 30 -13.19 -37.27 -6.12
N ALA A 31 -12.11 -37.52 -5.38
CA ALA A 31 -11.17 -38.64 -5.41
C ALA A 31 -10.74 -39.29 -6.75
N GLY A 32 -9.49 -39.03 -7.14
CA GLY A 32 -8.50 -40.03 -7.57
C GLY A 32 -8.70 -40.80 -8.88
N SER A 33 -7.87 -40.52 -9.89
CA SER A 33 -7.00 -41.51 -10.56
C SER A 33 -6.26 -40.89 -11.76
N ASN A 34 -5.00 -41.30 -11.91
CA ASN A 34 -3.98 -40.76 -12.83
C ASN A 34 -4.25 -41.07 -14.31
N SER A 35 -3.92 -40.14 -15.22
CA SER A 35 -2.82 -40.31 -16.19
C SER A 35 -2.80 -39.23 -17.30
N VAL A 36 -1.58 -38.77 -17.61
CA VAL A 36 -1.12 -38.02 -18.81
C VAL A 36 -1.35 -36.49 -18.89
N SER A 37 -0.39 -35.73 -18.37
CA SER A 37 0.50 -34.81 -19.14
C SER A 37 1.36 -33.96 -18.18
N THR A 38 2.32 -34.63 -17.55
CA THR A 38 3.43 -34.02 -16.81
C THR A 38 4.29 -33.20 -17.75
N LEU A 39 4.12 -31.87 -17.76
CA LEU A 39 5.18 -30.86 -18.00
C LEU A 39 4.70 -29.40 -17.94
N GLN A 40 3.40 -29.11 -17.72
CA GLN A 40 2.90 -27.72 -17.70
C GLN A 40 2.06 -27.33 -16.48
N GLN A 41 2.02 -28.16 -15.43
CA GLN A 41 1.14 -27.95 -14.28
C GLN A 41 1.86 -27.98 -12.92
N GLN A 42 3.03 -27.36 -12.83
CA GLN A 42 3.58 -26.94 -11.55
C GLN A 42 3.59 -25.41 -11.49
N MET A 43 3.10 -24.88 -10.37
CA MET A 43 3.00 -23.46 -9.98
C MET A 43 1.60 -22.81 -10.07
N GLN A 44 0.54 -23.54 -9.70
CA GLN A 44 -0.56 -22.88 -8.96
C GLN A 44 -0.37 -23.17 -7.46
N PRO A 45 -0.18 -22.15 -6.61
CA PRO A 45 -0.15 -22.36 -5.16
C PRO A 45 -1.52 -22.84 -4.69
N GLN A 46 -1.54 -23.92 -3.90
CA GLN A 46 -2.72 -24.38 -3.19
C GLN A 46 -3.31 -23.23 -2.36
N SER A 47 -4.60 -23.00 -2.50
CA SER A 47 -5.38 -22.05 -1.70
C SER A 47 -5.39 -22.49 -0.23
N GLY A 48 -4.42 -22.03 0.56
CA GLY A 48 -4.37 -22.32 1.99
C GLY A 48 -3.05 -21.98 2.70
N THR A 49 -1.94 -21.86 1.97
CA THR A 49 -0.68 -21.36 2.56
C THR A 49 -0.60 -19.85 2.43
N MET A 50 -0.51 -19.13 3.57
CA MET A 50 -0.10 -17.72 3.55
C MET A 50 1.25 -17.62 2.85
N GLY A 51 1.33 -16.82 1.77
CA GLY A 51 2.57 -16.67 1.03
C GLY A 51 3.68 -16.09 1.91
N SER A 52 4.90 -16.61 1.78
CA SER A 52 6.10 -16.08 2.42
C SER A 52 6.57 -14.79 1.76
N LYS A 53 7.53 -14.13 2.43
CA LYS A 53 8.09 -12.83 2.04
C LYS A 53 8.92 -12.87 0.75
N TYR A 54 9.51 -14.01 0.41
CA TYR A 54 10.33 -14.17 -0.79
C TYR A 54 9.93 -15.38 -1.63
N ASP A 55 8.63 -15.66 -1.70
CA ASP A 55 8.09 -16.78 -2.49
C ASP A 55 8.37 -16.66 -4.00
N ASP A 56 8.70 -15.47 -4.47
CA ASP A 56 9.09 -15.15 -5.85
C ASP A 56 10.58 -15.40 -6.13
N LEU A 57 11.37 -15.89 -5.16
CA LEU A 57 12.71 -16.38 -5.41
C LEU A 57 12.70 -17.67 -6.25
N PRO A 58 13.57 -17.77 -7.28
CA PRO A 58 13.82 -19.03 -7.96
C PRO A 58 14.35 -20.08 -6.97
N ARG A 59 13.73 -21.26 -6.98
CA ARG A 59 14.14 -22.41 -6.16
C ARG A 59 14.84 -23.40 -7.07
N LEU A 60 16.12 -23.65 -6.80
CA LEU A 60 16.93 -24.62 -7.54
C LEU A 60 17.23 -25.85 -6.68
N GLU A 61 17.35 -25.66 -5.36
CA GLU A 61 17.69 -26.72 -4.42
C GLU A 61 16.68 -26.81 -3.26
N PRO A 62 16.48 -28.01 -2.65
CA PRO A 62 15.61 -28.16 -1.48
C PRO A 62 16.02 -27.27 -0.29
N ALA A 63 17.31 -26.97 -0.14
CA ALA A 63 17.84 -26.11 0.91
C ALA A 63 17.41 -24.64 0.76
N ASP A 64 17.00 -24.20 -0.44
CA ASP A 64 16.56 -22.82 -0.71
C ASP A 64 15.30 -22.44 0.10
N PHE A 65 14.53 -23.43 0.58
CA PHE A 65 13.37 -23.19 1.44
C PHE A 65 13.71 -22.42 2.72
N VAL A 66 14.94 -22.54 3.21
CA VAL A 66 15.36 -21.83 4.42
C VAL A 66 15.34 -20.31 4.18
N PHE A 67 15.69 -19.84 2.99
CA PHE A 67 15.88 -18.42 2.66
C PHE A 67 14.60 -17.65 2.34
N ILE A 68 13.43 -18.29 2.29
CA ILE A 68 12.17 -17.60 1.94
C ILE A 68 11.52 -16.86 3.10
N SER A 69 12.04 -17.00 4.33
CA SER A 69 11.49 -16.41 5.55
C SER A 69 12.37 -15.29 6.12
N ASP A 70 11.80 -14.41 6.96
CA ASP A 70 12.51 -13.27 7.57
C ASP A 70 13.70 -13.67 8.45
N ASN A 71 13.62 -14.86 9.05
CA ASN A 71 14.65 -15.45 9.89
C ASN A 71 14.77 -16.92 9.51
N PRO A 72 15.60 -17.25 8.49
CA PRO A 72 15.89 -18.64 8.15
C PRO A 72 16.28 -19.38 9.43
N LYS A 73 15.42 -20.28 9.91
CA LYS A 73 15.85 -21.28 10.88
C LYS A 73 16.45 -22.41 10.06
N PRO A 74 17.74 -22.69 10.20
CA PRO A 74 18.33 -23.77 9.45
C PRO A 74 17.65 -25.08 9.85
N VAL A 75 16.98 -25.71 8.89
CA VAL A 75 16.45 -27.07 9.03
C VAL A 75 17.40 -27.96 8.25
N GLY A 76 18.42 -28.52 8.93
CA GLY A 76 19.43 -29.41 8.34
C GLY A 76 20.88 -28.98 8.57
N LEU A 77 21.81 -29.61 7.83
CA LEU A 77 23.24 -29.31 7.83
C LEU A 77 23.49 -27.96 7.13
N VAL A 78 23.76 -26.92 7.91
CA VAL A 78 24.16 -25.61 7.39
C VAL A 78 25.63 -25.70 6.95
N PRO A 79 26.00 -25.16 5.77
CA PRO A 79 27.40 -25.08 5.39
C PRO A 79 28.21 -24.35 6.45
N ALA A 80 29.41 -24.85 6.78
CA ALA A 80 30.26 -24.26 7.83
C ALA A 80 30.60 -22.78 7.58
N PHE A 81 30.60 -22.37 6.30
CA PHE A 81 30.86 -20.99 5.89
C PHE A 81 29.64 -20.06 6.04
N PHE A 82 28.45 -20.56 6.38
CA PHE A 82 27.22 -19.75 6.43
C PHE A 82 27.27 -18.65 7.48
N GLY A 83 27.65 -18.96 8.73
CA GLY A 83 27.79 -17.95 9.79
C GLY A 83 28.82 -16.86 9.45
N PRO A 84 30.05 -17.24 9.03
CA PRO A 84 31.04 -16.28 8.53
C PRO A 84 30.54 -15.44 7.34
N PHE A 85 29.82 -16.05 6.41
CA PHE A 85 29.22 -15.35 5.27
C PHE A 85 28.18 -14.32 5.70
N GLU A 86 27.25 -14.71 6.57
CA GLU A 86 26.20 -13.82 7.06
C GLU A 86 26.79 -12.62 7.82
N SER A 87 27.76 -12.88 8.69
CA SER A 87 28.48 -11.84 9.43
C SER A 87 29.23 -10.90 8.48
N ALA A 88 29.93 -11.44 7.48
CA ALA A 88 30.63 -10.65 6.48
C ALA A 88 29.66 -9.83 5.60
N CYS A 89 28.45 -10.32 5.35
CA CYS A 89 27.43 -9.54 4.64
C CYS A 89 26.95 -8.33 5.45
N GLN A 90 26.81 -8.49 6.77
CA GLN A 90 26.36 -7.41 7.65
C GLN A 90 27.46 -6.38 7.93
N HIS A 91 28.68 -6.84 8.20
CA HIS A 91 29.74 -6.01 8.77
C HIS A 91 30.98 -5.87 7.89
N GLY A 92 31.06 -6.61 6.79
CA GLY A 92 32.32 -6.80 6.06
C GLY A 92 33.30 -7.70 6.84
N PRO A 93 34.52 -7.90 6.33
CA PRO A 93 35.06 -7.35 5.08
C PRO A 93 34.54 -8.04 3.83
N LEU A 94 34.49 -7.30 2.72
CA LEU A 94 34.08 -7.80 1.39
C LEU A 94 34.89 -9.03 0.94
N SER A 95 36.16 -9.12 1.34
CA SER A 95 37.06 -10.22 0.95
C SER A 95 36.55 -11.60 1.36
N ILE A 96 35.87 -11.72 2.51
CA ILE A 96 35.27 -13.00 2.95
C ILE A 96 34.12 -13.38 2.03
N VAL A 97 33.26 -12.42 1.68
CA VAL A 97 32.14 -12.64 0.75
C VAL A 97 32.67 -13.05 -0.63
N GLN A 98 33.70 -12.37 -1.13
CA GLN A 98 34.32 -12.68 -2.42
C GLN A 98 34.90 -14.09 -2.46
N SER A 99 35.65 -14.47 -1.42
CA SER A 99 36.24 -15.81 -1.30
C SER A 99 35.17 -16.90 -1.30
N ILE A 100 34.10 -16.72 -0.52
CA ILE A 100 33.02 -17.70 -0.42
C ILE A 100 32.24 -17.83 -1.73
N VAL A 101 31.87 -16.71 -2.35
CA VAL A 101 31.12 -16.71 -3.62
C VAL A 101 31.96 -17.27 -4.77
N SER A 102 33.27 -17.03 -4.80
CA SER A 102 34.15 -17.54 -5.86
C SER A 102 34.46 -19.03 -5.71
N SER A 103 34.48 -19.54 -4.47
CA SER A 103 34.87 -20.93 -4.17
C SER A 103 33.70 -21.92 -4.19
N ASN A 104 32.45 -21.43 -4.25
CA ASN A 104 31.26 -22.26 -4.15
C ASN A 104 30.27 -21.94 -5.26
N ASN A 105 29.57 -22.96 -5.77
CA ASN A 105 28.45 -22.76 -6.67
C ASN A 105 27.18 -22.44 -5.85
N LEU A 106 26.95 -21.15 -5.57
CA LEU A 106 25.86 -20.70 -4.69
C LEU A 106 24.55 -20.49 -5.45
N THR A 107 23.43 -20.86 -4.85
CA THR A 107 22.10 -20.64 -5.44
C THR A 107 21.72 -19.16 -5.43
N PRO A 108 20.86 -18.70 -6.35
CA PRO A 108 20.32 -17.33 -6.32
C PRO A 108 19.63 -16.99 -5.00
N ALA A 109 18.98 -17.96 -4.34
CA ALA A 109 18.35 -17.77 -3.04
C ALA A 109 19.38 -17.52 -1.93
N PHE A 110 20.51 -18.22 -1.95
CA PHE A 110 21.61 -17.99 -1.01
C PHE A 110 22.23 -16.60 -1.19
N LEU A 111 22.49 -16.19 -2.44
CA LEU A 111 23.01 -14.86 -2.75
C LEU A 111 22.02 -13.75 -2.36
N HIS A 112 20.73 -13.97 -2.59
CA HIS A 112 19.67 -13.07 -2.14
C HIS A 112 19.64 -12.93 -0.62
N HIS A 113 19.80 -14.03 0.13
CA HIS A 113 19.87 -13.97 1.58
C HIS A 113 21.00 -13.03 2.04
N GLY A 114 22.22 -13.22 1.52
CA GLY A 114 23.34 -12.32 1.78
C GLY A 114 23.04 -10.87 1.41
N LEU A 115 22.37 -10.66 0.26
CA LEU A 115 21.98 -9.33 -0.19
C LEU A 115 21.03 -8.66 0.81
N THR A 116 20.01 -9.36 1.32
CA THR A 116 19.08 -8.78 2.30
C THR A 116 19.80 -8.37 3.59
N ARG A 117 20.82 -9.11 4.03
CA ARG A 117 21.64 -8.75 5.18
C ARG A 117 22.48 -7.51 4.90
N ALA A 118 23.15 -7.46 3.75
CA ALA A 118 23.94 -6.29 3.34
C ALA A 118 23.08 -5.02 3.22
N LEU A 119 21.87 -5.13 2.65
CA LEU A 119 20.93 -4.02 2.55
C LEU A 119 20.46 -3.50 3.92
N ARG A 120 20.10 -4.39 4.85
CA ARG A 120 19.64 -4.01 6.20
C ARG A 120 20.73 -3.40 7.07
N SER A 121 21.99 -3.73 6.79
CA SER A 121 23.16 -3.20 7.52
C SER A 121 23.81 -2.00 6.82
N GLY A 122 23.34 -1.62 5.63
CA GLY A 122 23.87 -0.46 4.90
C GLY A 122 25.23 -0.71 4.23
N ASN A 123 25.59 -1.97 4.00
CA ASN A 123 26.87 -2.36 3.41
C ASN A 123 26.81 -2.32 1.88
N ILE A 124 27.06 -1.13 1.33
CA ILE A 124 26.92 -0.83 -0.11
C ILE A 124 27.90 -1.67 -0.96
N GLU A 125 29.13 -1.86 -0.49
CA GLU A 125 30.16 -2.60 -1.23
C GLU A 125 29.82 -4.09 -1.35
N VAL A 126 29.37 -4.70 -0.26
CA VAL A 126 28.91 -6.10 -0.32
C VAL A 126 27.65 -6.24 -1.15
N ALA A 127 26.67 -5.33 -0.99
CA ALA A 127 25.45 -5.36 -1.80
C ALA A 127 25.77 -5.27 -3.30
N ARG A 128 26.71 -4.40 -3.71
CA ARG A 128 27.17 -4.28 -5.09
C ARG A 128 27.77 -5.56 -5.60
N TYR A 129 28.66 -6.18 -4.82
CA TYR A 129 29.31 -7.43 -5.22
C TYR A 129 28.30 -8.58 -5.37
N LEU A 130 27.34 -8.70 -4.44
CA LEU A 130 26.31 -9.74 -4.51
C LEU A 130 25.38 -9.56 -5.71
N LEU A 131 24.99 -8.32 -6.03
CA LEU A 131 24.22 -8.02 -7.24
C LEU A 131 25.02 -8.34 -8.51
N ALA A 132 26.31 -7.97 -8.55
CA ALA A 132 27.21 -8.33 -9.65
C ALA A 132 27.38 -9.86 -9.81
N SER A 133 27.28 -10.59 -8.71
CA SER A 133 27.36 -12.06 -8.68
C SER A 133 26.04 -12.75 -9.01
N GLY A 134 24.98 -12.01 -9.36
CA GLY A 134 23.69 -12.57 -9.78
C GLY A 134 22.64 -12.73 -8.68
N ALA A 135 22.79 -12.04 -7.53
CA ALA A 135 21.73 -11.99 -6.52
C ALA A 135 20.46 -11.35 -7.11
N PRO A 136 19.30 -12.04 -7.11
CA PRO A 136 18.08 -11.53 -7.72
C PRO A 136 17.46 -10.41 -6.88
N ILE A 137 16.92 -9.37 -7.53
CA ILE A 137 16.09 -8.35 -6.87
C ILE A 137 14.63 -8.79 -6.96
N VAL A 138 14.16 -9.54 -5.95
CA VAL A 138 12.75 -9.93 -5.81
C VAL A 138 11.90 -8.83 -5.15
N ARG A 139 10.58 -8.99 -5.16
CA ARG A 139 9.58 -7.96 -4.81
C ARG A 139 9.80 -7.25 -3.48
N GLU A 140 10.16 -8.01 -2.43
CA GLU A 140 10.38 -7.44 -1.09
C GLU A 140 11.86 -7.10 -0.81
N THR A 141 12.77 -7.32 -1.77
CA THR A 141 14.20 -6.96 -1.62
C THR A 141 14.40 -5.49 -1.27
N PRO A 142 13.78 -4.52 -1.99
CA PRO A 142 13.99 -3.10 -1.73
C PRO A 142 13.50 -2.65 -0.36
N SER A 143 12.48 -3.31 0.22
CA SER A 143 11.95 -3.00 1.56
C SER A 143 13.03 -3.12 2.66
N ASN A 144 14.09 -3.91 2.43
CA ASN A 144 15.20 -4.07 3.37
C ASN A 144 16.07 -2.81 3.54
N ILE A 145 15.92 -1.81 2.67
CA ILE A 145 16.69 -0.57 2.71
C ILE A 145 16.15 0.40 3.78
N PHE A 146 14.88 0.33 4.18
CA PHE A 146 14.29 1.30 5.11
C PHE A 146 14.82 1.24 6.56
N PHE A 147 15.71 0.31 6.89
CA PHE A 147 16.29 0.15 8.23
C PHE A 147 17.62 0.90 8.43
N VAL A 148 18.15 1.55 7.39
CA VAL A 148 19.47 2.22 7.42
C VAL A 148 19.34 3.75 7.37
N SER A 149 20.45 4.48 7.48
CA SER A 149 20.43 5.96 7.44
C SER A 149 19.95 6.48 6.08
N LEU A 150 19.41 7.70 6.03
CA LEU A 150 18.89 8.30 4.79
C LEU A 150 19.93 8.33 3.66
N GLU A 151 21.19 8.63 3.99
CA GLU A 151 22.29 8.63 3.02
C GLU A 151 22.51 7.24 2.42
N GLN A 152 22.53 6.21 3.28
CA GLN A 152 22.64 4.82 2.85
C GLN A 152 21.41 4.39 2.05
N GLN A 153 20.21 4.85 2.40
CA GLN A 153 18.99 4.56 1.64
C GLN A 153 19.12 5.05 0.20
N ILE A 154 19.52 6.31 0.00
CA ILE A 154 19.72 6.90 -1.32
C ILE A 154 20.78 6.13 -2.11
N ALA A 155 21.92 5.81 -1.49
CA ALA A 155 22.99 5.06 -2.15
C ALA A 155 22.56 3.64 -2.55
N LEU A 156 21.83 2.94 -1.69
CA LEU A 156 21.36 1.58 -1.94
C LEU A 156 20.23 1.54 -2.98
N PHE A 157 19.28 2.48 -2.97
CA PHE A 157 18.28 2.55 -4.03
C PHE A 157 18.92 2.89 -5.38
N GLY A 158 19.90 3.81 -5.41
CA GLY A 158 20.68 4.09 -6.61
C GLY A 158 21.44 2.86 -7.12
N LEU A 159 21.99 2.06 -6.22
CA LEU A 159 22.60 0.77 -6.55
C LEU A 159 21.57 -0.20 -7.16
N LEU A 160 20.41 -0.41 -6.53
CA LEU A 160 19.38 -1.30 -7.09
C LEU A 160 18.94 -0.85 -8.50
N THR A 161 18.86 0.46 -8.75
CA THR A 161 18.53 1.00 -10.08
C THR A 161 19.57 0.66 -11.15
N GLN A 162 20.86 0.58 -10.79
CA GLN A 162 21.91 0.11 -11.71
C GLN A 162 21.71 -1.36 -12.14
N TYR A 163 20.99 -2.14 -11.33
CA TYR A 163 20.68 -3.56 -11.57
C TYR A 163 19.21 -3.78 -12.00
N GLY A 164 18.56 -2.75 -12.57
CA GLY A 164 17.27 -2.88 -13.24
C GLY A 164 16.03 -2.73 -12.33
N TRP A 165 16.21 -2.42 -11.05
CA TRP A 165 15.09 -2.03 -10.20
C TRP A 165 14.62 -0.60 -10.52
N THR A 166 13.32 -0.36 -10.48
CA THR A 166 12.77 1.00 -10.66
C THR A 166 11.88 1.36 -9.47
N PRO A 167 11.69 2.66 -9.17
CA PRO A 167 10.71 3.09 -8.16
C PRO A 167 9.27 2.57 -8.38
N ASN A 168 8.96 2.15 -9.62
CA ASN A 168 7.65 1.60 -10.02
C ASN A 168 7.60 0.07 -9.99
N THR A 169 8.70 -0.62 -9.67
CA THR A 169 8.73 -2.08 -9.56
C THR A 169 7.78 -2.51 -8.45
N PRO A 170 6.74 -3.31 -8.76
CA PRO A 170 5.72 -3.65 -7.79
C PRO A 170 6.24 -4.68 -6.79
N GLY A 171 6.00 -4.42 -5.51
CA GLY A 171 6.00 -5.41 -4.44
C GLY A 171 4.83 -6.38 -4.54
N TYR A 172 4.48 -7.06 -3.45
CA TYR A 172 3.27 -7.90 -3.44
C TYR A 172 1.99 -7.07 -3.54
N TYR A 173 0.97 -7.64 -4.20
CA TYR A 173 -0.32 -7.01 -4.47
C TYR A 173 -0.19 -5.66 -5.18
N GLY A 174 0.88 -5.47 -5.95
CA GLY A 174 1.13 -4.22 -6.65
C GLY A 174 1.64 -3.06 -5.79
N ARG A 175 2.04 -3.30 -4.53
CA ARG A 175 2.55 -2.25 -3.65
C ARG A 175 3.76 -1.54 -4.27
N THR A 176 3.73 -0.22 -4.38
CA THR A 176 4.90 0.61 -4.69
C THR A 176 5.49 1.18 -3.41
N LEU A 177 6.76 1.62 -3.47
CA LEU A 177 7.45 2.15 -2.29
C LEU A 177 7.23 3.64 -2.07
N LEU A 178 6.79 4.38 -3.10
CA LEU A 178 6.63 5.83 -3.03
C LEU A 178 5.82 6.29 -1.80
N PRO A 179 4.68 5.68 -1.41
CA PRO A 179 3.95 6.09 -0.21
C PRO A 179 4.76 5.99 1.09
N GLN A 180 5.73 5.07 1.18
CA GLN A 180 6.57 4.91 2.37
C GLN A 180 7.69 5.96 2.46
N THR A 181 8.08 6.51 1.31
CA THR A 181 9.12 7.55 1.23
C THR A 181 8.65 8.91 1.72
N VAL A 182 7.33 9.12 1.86
CA VAL A 182 6.72 10.37 2.35
C VAL A 182 7.19 10.74 3.76
N THR A 183 7.77 9.80 4.51
CA THR A 183 8.41 10.07 5.81
C THR A 183 9.66 10.96 5.72
N SER A 184 10.25 11.13 4.54
CA SER A 184 11.42 11.97 4.29
C SER A 184 11.28 12.69 2.96
N LEU A 185 11.21 14.03 2.98
CA LEU A 185 11.16 14.85 1.76
C LEU A 185 12.34 14.59 0.82
N HIS A 186 13.52 14.28 1.36
CA HIS A 186 14.71 13.99 0.56
C HIS A 186 14.56 12.67 -0.21
N LEU A 187 14.08 11.62 0.48
CA LEU A 187 13.86 10.32 -0.15
C LEU A 187 12.71 10.39 -1.16
N LEU A 188 11.62 11.08 -0.81
CA LEU A 188 10.50 11.33 -1.69
C LEU A 188 10.95 12.04 -2.97
N ARG A 189 11.74 13.11 -2.84
CA ARG A 189 12.28 13.85 -3.98
C ARG A 189 13.20 12.99 -4.84
N TRP A 190 14.03 12.15 -4.22
CA TRP A 190 14.84 11.18 -4.96
C TRP A 190 13.96 10.25 -5.79
N PHE A 191 12.92 9.64 -5.19
CA PHE A 191 12.01 8.74 -5.89
C PHE A 191 11.30 9.41 -7.07
N ILE A 192 10.77 10.62 -6.87
CA ILE A 192 10.11 11.41 -7.92
C ILE A 192 11.08 11.71 -9.06
N ASN A 193 12.30 12.16 -8.74
CA ASN A 193 13.33 12.46 -9.74
C ASN A 193 13.79 11.21 -10.53
N HIS A 194 13.57 10.02 -9.98
CA HIS A 194 13.87 8.74 -10.63
C HIS A 194 12.62 8.09 -11.26
N GLY A 195 11.58 8.87 -11.53
CA GLY A 195 10.42 8.46 -12.32
C GLY A 195 9.37 7.67 -11.55
N ALA A 196 9.32 7.79 -10.22
CA ALA A 196 8.22 7.22 -9.44
C ALA A 196 6.87 7.81 -9.88
N ASN A 197 5.93 6.95 -10.25
CA ASN A 197 4.58 7.34 -10.64
C ASN A 197 3.69 7.41 -9.39
N PRO A 198 3.18 8.60 -9.03
CA PRO A 198 2.39 8.78 -7.81
C PRO A 198 1.00 8.17 -7.84
N ASN A 199 0.55 7.70 -9.01
CA ASN A 199 -0.75 7.07 -9.19
C ASN A 199 -0.70 5.54 -9.04
N LEU A 200 0.48 4.97 -8.74
CA LEU A 200 0.65 3.53 -8.54
C LEU A 200 0.47 3.15 -7.07
N GLY A 201 -0.29 2.10 -6.81
CA GLY A 201 -0.45 1.57 -5.46
C GLY A 201 -1.01 0.16 -5.42
N VAL A 202 -1.39 -0.26 -4.22
CA VAL A 202 -1.90 -1.61 -3.95
C VAL A 202 -3.20 -1.86 -4.71
N GLN A 203 -3.38 -3.09 -5.20
CA GLN A 203 -4.62 -3.53 -5.85
C GLN A 203 -5.82 -3.39 -4.92
N LYS A 204 -6.91 -2.81 -5.42
CA LYS A 204 -8.15 -2.60 -4.63
C LYS A 204 -8.75 -3.89 -4.08
N THR A 205 -8.61 -5.01 -4.79
CA THR A 205 -9.22 -6.30 -4.45
C THR A 205 -8.23 -7.34 -3.93
N PHE A 206 -6.93 -7.04 -3.89
CA PHE A 206 -5.88 -7.99 -3.47
C PHE A 206 -5.96 -9.35 -4.18
N HIS A 207 -6.46 -9.37 -5.41
CA HIS A 207 -6.79 -10.60 -6.13
C HIS A 207 -5.56 -11.34 -6.63
N ASP A 208 -4.46 -10.64 -6.91
CA ASP A 208 -3.21 -11.25 -7.37
C ASP A 208 -2.03 -10.78 -6.52
N ARG A 209 -1.51 -11.68 -5.69
CA ARG A 209 -0.33 -11.43 -4.86
C ARG A 209 0.88 -11.03 -5.69
N ARG A 210 1.09 -11.57 -6.89
CA ARG A 210 2.22 -11.24 -7.78
C ARG A 210 1.79 -10.33 -8.92
N GLY A 211 0.62 -9.72 -8.83
CA GLY A 211 0.12 -8.81 -9.86
C GLY A 211 0.86 -7.47 -9.87
N GLY A 212 0.50 -6.67 -10.87
CA GLY A 212 0.93 -5.27 -10.98
C GLY A 212 0.21 -4.33 -10.02
N PRO A 213 0.63 -3.05 -9.97
CA PRO A 213 -0.01 -2.00 -9.19
C PRO A 213 -1.37 -1.61 -9.78
N ASP A 214 -2.27 -1.13 -8.91
CA ASP A 214 -3.39 -0.29 -9.33
C ASP A 214 -2.83 1.02 -9.89
N THR A 215 -3.32 1.46 -11.04
CA THR A 215 -2.81 2.64 -11.76
C THR A 215 -3.61 3.91 -11.49
N SER A 216 -4.66 3.80 -10.67
CA SER A 216 -5.52 4.88 -10.21
C SER A 216 -5.52 4.95 -8.69
N SER A 217 -4.34 4.76 -8.08
CA SER A 217 -4.14 4.88 -6.65
C SER A 217 -3.89 6.34 -6.27
N CYS A 218 -4.29 6.69 -5.05
CA CYS A 218 -4.03 7.99 -4.43
C CYS A 218 -3.12 7.84 -3.18
N ALA A 219 -2.58 6.63 -2.92
CA ALA A 219 -1.98 6.28 -1.64
C ALA A 219 -0.84 7.20 -1.20
N ALA A 220 0.05 7.61 -2.11
CA ALA A 220 1.15 8.51 -1.77
C ALA A 220 0.64 9.89 -1.33
N LEU A 221 -0.34 10.43 -2.07
CA LEU A 221 -0.95 11.72 -1.78
C LEU A 221 -1.77 11.69 -0.50
N GLU A 222 -2.53 10.62 -0.26
CA GLU A 222 -3.30 10.43 0.96
C GLU A 222 -2.39 10.31 2.19
N VAL A 223 -1.29 9.55 2.12
CA VAL A 223 -0.31 9.49 3.21
C VAL A 223 0.30 10.86 3.50
N ALA A 224 0.66 11.63 2.47
CA ALA A 224 1.17 12.99 2.64
C ALA A 224 0.13 13.93 3.28
N ALA A 225 -1.14 13.77 2.88
CA ALA A 225 -2.26 14.53 3.39
C ALA A 225 -2.51 14.28 4.89
N ILE A 226 -2.51 13.01 5.33
CA ILE A 226 -2.64 12.63 6.75
C ILE A 226 -1.50 13.24 7.58
N ARG A 227 -0.27 13.16 7.06
CA ARG A 227 0.93 13.64 7.76
C ARG A 227 1.04 15.16 7.84
N GLY A 228 0.23 15.89 7.07
CA GLY A 228 0.22 17.36 7.07
C GLY A 228 1.46 17.99 6.46
N GLU A 229 2.19 17.24 5.63
CA GLU A 229 3.43 17.71 5.02
C GLU A 229 3.14 18.44 3.70
N VAL A 230 2.97 19.77 3.76
CA VAL A 230 2.59 20.61 2.61
C VAL A 230 3.54 20.43 1.42
N GLU A 231 4.85 20.38 1.67
CA GLU A 231 5.84 20.21 0.60
C GLU A 231 5.78 18.81 -0.02
N ALA A 232 5.50 17.76 0.76
CA ALA A 232 5.32 16.42 0.22
C ALA A 232 4.09 16.35 -0.70
N VAL A 233 2.98 16.96 -0.27
CA VAL A 233 1.75 17.07 -1.06
C VAL A 233 2.04 17.82 -2.37
N ARG A 234 2.74 18.96 -2.29
CA ARG A 234 3.14 19.73 -3.47
C ARG A 234 3.97 18.90 -4.44
N LEU A 235 5.04 18.25 -3.97
CA LEU A 235 5.91 17.42 -4.79
C LEU A 235 5.15 16.29 -5.49
N ILE A 236 4.27 15.61 -4.78
CA ILE A 236 3.49 14.49 -5.32
C ILE A 236 2.50 14.98 -6.39
N LEU A 237 1.83 16.10 -6.15
CA LEU A 237 0.91 16.71 -7.12
C LEU A 237 1.65 17.22 -8.35
N ASP A 238 2.78 17.89 -8.17
CA ASP A 238 3.61 18.42 -9.25
C ASP A 238 4.23 17.26 -10.08
N ALA A 239 4.42 16.08 -9.48
CA ALA A 239 4.80 14.84 -10.16
C ALA A 239 3.63 14.15 -10.92
N GLY A 240 2.45 14.78 -10.98
CA GLY A 240 1.31 14.29 -11.76
C GLY A 240 0.36 13.36 -11.02
N ALA A 241 0.30 13.44 -9.68
CA ALA A 241 -0.72 12.73 -8.92
C ALA A 241 -2.13 13.25 -9.26
N LYS A 242 -3.04 12.33 -9.57
CA LYS A 242 -4.44 12.65 -9.84
C LYS A 242 -5.23 12.66 -8.54
N ILE A 243 -5.62 13.84 -8.07
CA ILE A 243 -6.43 14.02 -6.85
C ILE A 243 -7.72 13.19 -6.91
N GLN A 244 -8.30 13.02 -8.10
CA GLN A 244 -9.57 12.33 -8.31
C GLN A 244 -9.47 10.80 -8.14
N ASN A 245 -8.26 10.24 -8.02
CA ASN A 245 -8.07 8.82 -7.76
C ASN A 245 -8.53 8.40 -6.35
N GLY A 246 -8.65 9.34 -5.42
CA GLY A 246 -8.98 9.06 -4.03
C GLY A 246 -9.60 10.27 -3.33
N VAL A 247 -9.41 10.35 -2.02
CA VAL A 247 -10.03 11.36 -1.16
C VAL A 247 -9.02 12.02 -0.21
N PRO A 248 -7.91 12.61 -0.72
CA PRO A 248 -6.85 13.14 0.13
C PRO A 248 -7.34 14.25 1.08
N LEU A 249 -8.37 15.01 0.70
CA LEU A 249 -8.97 16.02 1.58
C LEU A 249 -9.61 15.39 2.82
N HIS A 250 -10.27 14.24 2.68
CA HIS A 250 -10.88 13.51 3.79
C HIS A 250 -9.83 13.07 4.80
N TYR A 251 -8.71 12.55 4.30
CA TYR A 251 -7.58 12.12 5.11
C TYR A 251 -6.85 13.29 5.80
N ALA A 252 -6.68 14.43 5.12
CA ALA A 252 -6.17 15.65 5.75
C ALA A 252 -7.13 16.18 6.84
N ALA A 253 -8.43 16.15 6.56
CA ALA A 253 -9.48 16.59 7.49
C ALA A 253 -9.61 15.67 8.72
N GLY A 254 -9.38 14.37 8.55
CA GLY A 254 -9.47 13.36 9.61
C GLY A 254 -8.15 13.07 10.33
N ALA A 255 -7.05 13.72 9.95
CA ALA A 255 -5.74 13.50 10.56
C ALA A 255 -5.79 13.72 12.08
N ARG A 256 -5.20 12.79 12.84
CA ARG A 256 -5.13 12.82 14.30
C ARG A 256 -3.68 13.01 14.77
N PRO A 257 -3.45 13.55 15.98
CA PRO A 257 -2.12 13.66 16.55
C PRO A 257 -1.40 12.30 16.64
N PRO A 258 -0.05 12.27 16.56
CA PRO A 258 0.70 11.04 16.75
C PRO A 258 0.36 10.36 18.08
N GLY A 259 0.20 9.03 18.06
CA GLY A 259 -0.14 8.25 19.26
C GLY A 259 -1.64 8.22 19.60
N ALA A 260 -2.50 8.98 18.90
CA ALA A 260 -3.93 8.87 19.07
C ALA A 260 -4.44 7.50 18.59
N ASN A 261 -5.02 6.71 19.51
CA ASN A 261 -5.65 5.44 19.16
C ASN A 261 -7.12 5.69 18.78
N PRO A 262 -7.57 5.29 17.58
CA PRO A 262 -8.96 5.44 17.16
C PRO A 262 -10.00 4.71 18.01
N HIS A 263 -9.56 3.72 18.80
CA HIS A 263 -10.37 2.88 19.68
C HIS A 263 -10.17 3.18 21.17
N SER A 264 -9.37 4.20 21.51
CA SER A 264 -9.21 4.70 22.89
C SER A 264 -10.05 5.96 23.09
N GLU A 265 -9.90 6.64 24.23
CA GLU A 265 -10.61 7.89 24.53
C GLU A 265 -10.49 8.89 23.38
N HIS A 266 -11.55 9.65 23.14
CA HIS A 266 -11.60 10.69 22.12
C HIS A 266 -10.49 11.73 22.36
N VAL A 267 -9.39 11.62 21.62
CA VAL A 267 -8.31 12.61 21.66
C VAL A 267 -8.73 13.81 20.82
N VAL A 268 -9.10 14.89 21.49
CA VAL A 268 -9.28 16.20 20.86
C VAL A 268 -7.88 16.75 20.52
N PRO A 269 -7.58 17.07 19.26
CA PRO A 269 -6.30 17.65 18.89
C PRO A 269 -6.11 19.01 19.55
N SER A 270 -4.86 19.38 19.84
CA SER A 270 -4.56 20.76 20.23
C SER A 270 -4.94 21.71 19.08
N ARG A 271 -5.33 22.94 19.43
CA ARG A 271 -5.65 23.97 18.45
C ARG A 271 -4.50 24.21 17.45
N GLU A 272 -3.26 24.18 17.93
CA GLU A 272 -2.07 24.30 17.08
C GLU A 272 -1.96 23.15 16.06
N PHE A 273 -2.15 21.90 16.52
CA PHE A 273 -2.13 20.75 15.62
C PHE A 273 -3.26 20.84 14.58
N ASP A 274 -4.46 21.22 15.01
CA ASP A 274 -5.62 21.34 14.13
C ASP A 274 -5.37 22.35 13.00
N ILE A 275 -4.92 23.56 13.37
CA ILE A 275 -4.56 24.62 12.41
C ILE A 275 -3.42 24.19 11.48
N SER A 276 -2.45 23.40 11.98
CA SER A 276 -1.31 22.94 11.17
C SER A 276 -1.72 22.10 9.95
N ARG A 277 -2.93 21.54 9.92
CA ARG A 277 -3.45 20.73 8.80
C ARG A 277 -4.11 21.57 7.71
N ILE A 278 -4.58 22.77 8.03
CA ILE A 278 -5.31 23.65 7.10
C ILE A 278 -4.51 23.98 5.83
N PRO A 279 -3.18 24.27 5.88
CA PRO A 279 -2.40 24.54 4.67
C PRO A 279 -2.39 23.38 3.66
N VAL A 280 -2.44 22.13 4.15
CA VAL A 280 -2.58 20.96 3.27
C VAL A 280 -3.97 20.90 2.66
N MET A 281 -5.02 21.13 3.44
CA MET A 281 -6.41 21.14 2.95
C MET A 281 -6.62 22.22 1.88
N ALA A 282 -6.11 23.42 2.13
CA ALA A 282 -6.13 24.53 1.18
C ALA A 282 -5.42 24.14 -0.12
N LEU A 283 -4.18 23.63 -0.04
CA LEU A 283 -3.43 23.18 -1.21
C LEU A 283 -4.19 22.10 -2.01
N LEU A 284 -4.85 21.15 -1.35
CA LEU A 284 -5.62 20.12 -2.02
C LEU A 284 -6.83 20.70 -2.76
N VAL A 285 -7.58 21.62 -2.13
CA VAL A 285 -8.72 22.29 -2.75
C VAL A 285 -8.28 23.17 -3.92
N ASP A 286 -7.20 23.95 -3.76
CA ASP A 286 -6.60 24.76 -4.83
C ASP A 286 -6.18 23.92 -6.04
N ARG A 287 -5.83 22.65 -5.80
CA ARG A 287 -5.43 21.69 -6.83
C ARG A 287 -6.60 20.84 -7.34
N GLY A 288 -7.83 21.14 -6.94
CA GLY A 288 -9.06 20.57 -7.49
C GLY A 288 -9.71 19.47 -6.66
N ALA A 289 -9.36 19.32 -5.37
CA ALA A 289 -10.12 18.47 -4.47
C ALA A 289 -11.50 19.08 -4.21
N GLN A 290 -12.56 18.28 -4.38
CA GLN A 290 -13.93 18.75 -4.16
C GLN A 290 -14.30 18.64 -2.68
N VAL A 291 -14.70 19.76 -2.08
CA VAL A 291 -15.01 19.86 -0.64
C VAL A 291 -16.12 18.89 -0.20
N ASN A 292 -17.14 18.69 -1.05
CA ASN A 292 -18.26 17.78 -0.82
C ASN A 292 -18.11 16.43 -1.56
N GLN A 293 -16.89 16.03 -1.94
CA GLN A 293 -16.69 14.72 -2.59
C GLN A 293 -17.16 13.59 -1.68
N LYS A 294 -17.99 12.70 -2.22
CA LYS A 294 -18.41 11.49 -1.54
C LYS A 294 -17.34 10.41 -1.70
N GLU A 295 -16.87 9.84 -0.60
CA GLU A 295 -16.03 8.65 -0.61
C GLU A 295 -16.89 7.41 -0.95
N GLU A 296 -16.54 6.73 -2.05
CA GLU A 296 -17.15 5.46 -2.42
C GLU A 296 -16.34 4.30 -1.81
N SER A 297 -16.87 3.75 -0.71
CA SER A 297 -16.30 2.56 -0.08
C SER A 297 -17.34 1.44 0.00
N ARG A 298 -16.88 0.21 -0.17
CA ARG A 298 -17.66 -1.00 0.13
C ARG A 298 -17.90 -1.19 1.62
N HIS A 299 -17.15 -0.46 2.45
CA HIS A 299 -17.31 -0.42 3.89
C HIS A 299 -18.11 0.82 4.28
N MET A 300 -18.78 0.75 5.43
CA MET A 300 -19.37 1.95 6.02
C MET A 300 -18.23 2.85 6.49
N VAL A 301 -18.09 4.03 5.87
CA VAL A 301 -17.06 5.03 6.17
C VAL A 301 -17.71 6.41 6.36
N ALA A 302 -16.99 7.32 6.99
CA ALA A 302 -17.29 8.74 6.90
C ALA A 302 -17.19 9.14 5.41
N GLN A 303 -18.26 9.63 4.80
CA GLN A 303 -18.28 9.80 3.34
C GLN A 303 -17.78 11.17 2.88
N TYR A 304 -17.64 12.13 3.78
CA TYR A 304 -17.32 13.53 3.45
C TYR A 304 -16.21 14.06 4.36
N ALA A 305 -15.36 14.93 3.83
CA ALA A 305 -14.22 15.49 4.57
C ALA A 305 -14.64 16.18 5.87
N ILE A 306 -15.79 16.87 5.88
CA ILE A 306 -16.32 17.49 7.10
C ILE A 306 -16.68 16.46 8.17
N VAL A 307 -17.18 15.28 7.80
CA VAL A 307 -17.45 14.19 8.77
C VAL A 307 -16.14 13.67 9.36
N TYR A 308 -15.08 13.51 8.56
CA TYR A 308 -13.75 13.16 9.06
C TYR A 308 -13.21 14.18 10.07
N ALA A 309 -13.37 15.48 9.82
CA ALA A 309 -12.96 16.54 10.74
C ALA A 309 -13.75 16.49 12.07
N VAL A 310 -15.07 16.30 12.02
CA VAL A 310 -15.89 16.14 13.24
C VAL A 310 -15.45 14.91 14.03
N MET A 311 -15.22 13.77 13.37
CA MET A 311 -14.72 12.54 14.00
C MET A 311 -13.32 12.70 14.62
N ALA A 312 -12.52 13.64 14.11
CA ALA A 312 -11.22 13.98 14.66
C ALA A 312 -11.32 15.04 15.77
N GLY A 313 -12.50 15.57 16.11
CA GLY A 313 -12.65 16.67 17.07
C GLY A 313 -12.00 17.97 16.60
N ALA A 314 -11.91 18.17 15.29
CA ALA A 314 -11.07 19.18 14.65
C ALA A 314 -11.85 20.47 14.37
N VAL A 315 -12.06 21.29 15.41
CA VAL A 315 -12.91 22.49 15.35
C VAL A 315 -12.49 23.47 14.25
N GLU A 316 -11.21 23.80 14.15
CA GLU A 316 -10.71 24.80 13.19
C GLU A 316 -10.77 24.26 11.75
N ARG A 317 -10.54 22.95 11.56
CA ARG A 317 -10.76 22.30 10.26
C ARG A 317 -12.24 22.25 9.86
N VAL A 318 -13.16 22.08 10.82
CA VAL A 318 -14.61 22.16 10.54
C VAL A 318 -14.99 23.57 10.10
N LYS A 319 -14.56 24.61 10.82
CA LYS A 319 -14.79 26.02 10.43
C LYS A 319 -14.29 26.28 9.01
N TRP A 320 -13.04 25.90 8.74
CA TRP A 320 -12.43 26.09 7.43
C TRP A 320 -13.24 25.37 6.32
N LEU A 321 -13.65 24.11 6.54
CA LEU A 321 -14.44 23.38 5.55
C LEU A 321 -15.80 24.05 5.28
N LEU A 322 -16.49 24.52 6.33
CA LEU A 322 -17.75 25.25 6.21
C LEU A 322 -17.59 26.53 5.38
N GLU A 323 -16.57 27.34 5.70
CA GLU A 323 -16.22 28.56 4.96
C GLU A 323 -15.96 28.28 3.47
N HIS A 324 -15.45 27.08 3.13
CA HIS A 324 -15.19 26.62 1.77
C HIS A 324 -16.35 25.82 1.16
N GLY A 325 -17.55 25.94 1.71
CA GLY A 325 -18.78 25.41 1.12
C GLY A 325 -19.07 23.94 1.44
N ALA A 326 -18.43 23.37 2.47
CA ALA A 326 -18.85 22.07 2.99
C ALA A 326 -20.28 22.16 3.52
N ASP A 327 -21.12 21.20 3.14
CA ASP A 327 -22.48 21.10 3.66
C ASP A 327 -22.51 20.11 4.85
N PRO A 328 -22.76 20.59 6.08
CA PRO A 328 -22.75 19.75 7.28
C PRO A 328 -23.95 18.81 7.38
N HIS A 329 -24.95 18.95 6.50
CA HIS A 329 -26.20 18.18 6.51
C HIS A 329 -26.27 17.08 5.45
N ILE A 330 -25.28 16.97 4.55
CA ILE A 330 -25.24 15.86 3.60
C ILE A 330 -25.12 14.55 4.38
N LYS A 331 -26.10 13.67 4.18
CA LYS A 331 -26.14 12.38 4.84
C LYS A 331 -25.28 11.36 4.08
N GLY A 332 -24.35 10.77 4.81
CA GLY A 332 -23.70 9.54 4.38
C GLY A 332 -24.26 8.31 5.08
N SER A 333 -23.65 7.15 4.82
CA SER A 333 -23.96 5.90 5.53
C SER A 333 -23.74 5.99 7.05
N TRP A 334 -22.93 6.96 7.51
CA TRP A 334 -22.63 7.24 8.92
C TRP A 334 -23.43 8.41 9.50
N GLY A 335 -24.42 8.93 8.76
CA GLY A 335 -25.11 10.18 9.08
C GLY A 335 -24.39 11.41 8.48
N SER A 336 -24.89 12.58 8.85
CA SER A 336 -24.30 13.88 8.49
C SER A 336 -23.31 14.39 9.54
N ALA A 337 -22.50 15.38 9.21
CA ALA A 337 -21.56 15.98 10.16
C ALA A 337 -22.28 16.61 11.37
N ALA A 338 -23.40 17.30 11.13
CA ALA A 338 -24.22 17.89 12.18
C ALA A 338 -24.83 16.84 13.13
N GLU A 339 -25.30 15.71 12.60
CA GLU A 339 -25.79 14.60 13.42
C GLU A 339 -24.66 14.00 14.27
N TYR A 340 -23.50 13.76 13.65
CA TYR A 340 -22.37 13.17 14.36
C TYR A 340 -21.84 14.07 15.49
N ALA A 341 -21.70 15.38 15.24
CA ALA A 341 -21.27 16.35 16.24
C ALA A 341 -22.14 16.32 17.50
N ARG A 342 -23.47 16.25 17.33
CA ARG A 342 -24.44 16.12 18.44
C ARG A 342 -24.31 14.79 19.16
N THR A 343 -24.25 13.68 18.42
CA THR A 343 -24.17 12.34 19.04
C THR A 343 -22.86 12.09 19.77
N ALA A 344 -21.77 12.71 19.33
CA ALA A 344 -20.47 12.64 19.98
C ALA A 344 -20.34 13.59 21.19
N GLY A 345 -21.34 14.42 21.46
CA GLY A 345 -21.31 15.40 22.55
C GLY A 345 -20.28 16.52 22.34
N ASN A 346 -19.87 16.79 21.10
CA ASN A 346 -18.91 17.86 20.81
C ASN A 346 -19.66 19.20 20.71
N GLU A 347 -19.87 19.84 21.87
CA GLU A 347 -20.63 21.08 22.00
C GLU A 347 -20.03 22.22 21.15
N GLU A 348 -18.70 22.35 21.12
CA GLU A 348 -18.03 23.39 20.36
C GLU A 348 -18.24 23.24 18.85
N ILE A 349 -18.07 22.02 18.31
CA ILE A 349 -18.33 21.76 16.88
C ILE A 349 -19.82 21.93 16.55
N THR A 350 -20.70 21.49 17.44
CA THR A 350 -22.16 21.64 17.24
C THR A 350 -22.51 23.12 17.12
N LYS A 351 -22.01 23.95 18.04
CA LYS A 351 -22.19 25.40 18.01
C LYS A 351 -21.63 26.03 16.74
N VAL A 352 -20.43 25.64 16.31
CA VAL A 352 -19.83 26.12 15.05
C VAL A 352 -20.73 25.82 13.84
N ILE A 353 -21.29 24.61 13.77
CA ILE A 353 -22.19 24.22 12.68
C ILE A 353 -23.51 25.01 12.74
N GLU A 354 -24.08 25.21 13.92
CA GLU A 354 -25.32 25.97 14.11
C GLU A 354 -25.14 27.45 13.76
N GLU A 355 -24.09 28.10 14.25
CA GLU A 355 -23.80 29.51 13.94
C GLU A 355 -23.59 29.72 12.44
N PHE A 356 -22.87 28.81 11.77
CA PHE A 356 -22.63 28.91 10.34
C PHE A 356 -23.90 28.69 9.51
N THR A 357 -24.81 27.82 9.95
CA THR A 357 -26.07 27.56 9.22
C THR A 357 -27.10 28.67 9.45
N HIS A 358 -27.18 29.24 10.66
CA HIS A 358 -28.05 30.37 10.96
C HIS A 358 -27.58 31.70 10.33
N GLY A 359 -26.27 31.90 10.16
CA GLY A 359 -25.72 33.11 9.53
C GLY A 359 -25.85 33.17 8.00
N LYS A 360 -26.33 32.10 7.34
CA LYS A 360 -26.56 32.02 5.88
C LYS A 360 -28.03 32.20 5.46
N VAL A 361 -28.94 32.45 6.40
CA VAL A 361 -30.39 32.65 6.15
C VAL A 361 -30.69 34.10 5.81
#